data_AF-A0A1C5S7X1-F1
#
_entry.id   AF-A0A1C5S7X1-F1
#
_cell.length_a   1.000
_cell.length_b   1.000
_cell.length_c   1.000
_cell.angle_alpha   90.00
_cell.angle_beta   90.00
_cell.angle_gamma   90.00
#
_symmetry.space_group_name_H-M   'P 1'
#
loop_
_entity.id
_entity.type
_entity.pdbx_description
1 polymer ?
#
loop_
_entity_poly.entity_id
_entity_poly.type
_entity_poly.pdbx_seq_one_letter_code
_entity_poly.pdbx_strand_id
1 'polypeptide(L)'
;MGNGGYSYSIDSKVGLSKTEMTDFASYVNADQLIIGGDPATWGPAIEENVQIPNPFIDCDTLQDAASIAGFEVIVPASIAGYNQDCIQAIDKDMIQVFYVDDAENVILIRKAVGSEDISGDYNTYTQEDTTTVGDMEVMMKGNDGLIYLAVWTNGDYTYSVSVHSGITHTSMADLIAEIQ
;
A
#
# COMPACT_ATOMS: atom_id res chain seq x y z
N MET A 1 46.87 -0.26 8.72
CA MET A 1 46.36 -0.13 10.11
C MET A 1 45.19 0.84 10.02
N GLY A 2 43.93 0.47 9.81
CA GLY A 2 43.15 -0.61 10.43
C GLY A 2 42.17 0.05 11.40
N ASN A 3 41.10 0.68 10.90
CA ASN A 3 40.01 1.18 11.73
C ASN A 3 38.72 0.47 11.30
N GLY A 4 38.32 -0.49 12.14
CA GLY A 4 37.14 -1.33 11.94
C GLY A 4 35.87 -0.50 12.08
N GLY A 5 34.98 -0.65 11.10
CA GLY A 5 33.60 -0.22 11.23
C GLY A 5 32.91 -1.09 12.28
N TYR A 6 32.33 -0.44 13.29
CA TYR A 6 31.33 -1.09 14.14
C TYR A 6 29.97 -0.87 13.49
N SER A 7 29.47 -1.87 12.78
CA SER A 7 28.05 -1.99 12.47
C SER A 7 27.37 -2.54 13.72
N TYR A 8 26.49 -1.76 14.36
CA TYR A 8 25.59 -2.30 15.37
C TYR A 8 24.32 -2.76 14.65
N SER A 9 24.15 -4.09 14.55
CA SER A 9 22.87 -4.71 14.17
C SER A 9 22.18 -5.16 15.44
N ILE A 10 20.97 -4.68 15.72
CA ILE A 10 20.09 -5.29 16.71
C ILE A 10 19.29 -6.35 15.96
N ASP A 11 19.80 -7.59 15.93
CA ASP A 11 19.01 -8.75 15.50
C ASP A 11 18.37 -9.36 16.75
N SER A 12 17.08 -9.09 16.97
CA SER A 12 16.28 -9.85 17.93
C SER A 12 15.33 -10.77 17.19
N LYS A 13 15.70 -12.04 17.03
CA LYS A 13 14.84 -13.10 16.46
C LYS A 13 13.71 -13.57 17.38
N VAL A 14 13.40 -12.85 18.45
CA VAL A 14 12.37 -13.20 19.42
C VAL A 14 11.62 -11.93 19.80
N GLY A 15 10.31 -11.90 19.56
CA GLY A 15 9.46 -10.78 19.98
C GLY A 15 9.42 -10.68 21.50
N LEU A 16 9.77 -9.52 22.04
CA LEU A 16 9.71 -9.26 23.48
C LEU A 16 8.25 -9.15 23.92
N SER A 17 7.90 -9.81 25.02
CA SER A 17 6.56 -9.71 25.60
C SER A 17 6.34 -8.35 26.26
N LYS A 18 5.07 -7.91 26.34
CA LYS A 18 4.67 -6.62 26.93
C LYS A 18 5.13 -6.47 28.40
N THR A 19 5.29 -7.58 29.11
CA THR A 19 5.78 -7.60 30.49
C THR A 19 7.28 -7.30 30.56
N GLU A 20 8.08 -7.83 29.62
CA GLU A 20 9.53 -7.55 29.54
C GLU A 20 9.81 -6.09 29.15
N MET A 21 8.96 -5.48 28.32
CA MET A 21 9.06 -4.05 27.99
C MET A 21 8.81 -3.15 29.23
N THR A 22 7.98 -3.61 30.17
CA THR A 22 7.64 -2.84 31.37
C THR A 22 8.76 -2.90 32.41
N ASP A 23 9.48 -4.02 32.50
CA ASP A 23 10.67 -4.15 33.38
C ASP A 23 11.90 -3.40 32.84
N PHE A 24 12.04 -3.24 31.52
CA PHE A 24 13.06 -2.35 30.96
C PHE A 24 12.83 -0.88 31.34
N ALA A 25 11.56 -0.45 31.39
CA ALA A 25 11.18 0.90 31.78
C ALA A 25 11.40 1.18 33.28
N SER A 26 11.38 0.16 34.13
CA SER A 26 11.66 0.31 35.57
C SER A 26 13.18 0.36 35.86
N TYR A 27 14.00 -0.35 35.09
CA TYR A 27 15.47 -0.35 35.23
C TYR A 27 16.15 0.94 34.74
N VAL A 28 15.55 1.69 33.82
CA VAL A 28 16.08 3.02 33.41
C VAL A 28 15.87 4.12 34.46
N ASN A 29 15.14 3.84 35.55
CA ASN A 29 14.81 4.83 36.59
C ASN A 29 15.65 4.71 37.87
N ALA A 30 16.65 3.82 37.89
CA ALA A 30 17.61 3.69 38.98
C ALA A 30 19.02 4.02 38.47
N ASP A 31 19.30 5.31 38.42
CA ASP A 31 20.60 5.94 38.68
C ASP A 31 21.87 5.07 38.48
N GLN A 32 22.29 4.84 37.23
CA GLN A 32 23.71 4.85 36.81
C GLN A 32 23.89 4.70 35.28
N LEU A 33 24.31 5.81 34.65
CA LEU A 33 25.05 5.97 33.37
C LEU A 33 24.51 5.27 32.11
N ILE A 34 23.73 6.01 31.29
CA ILE A 34 23.67 5.79 29.84
C ILE A 34 24.00 7.10 29.10
N ILE A 35 24.99 7.00 28.22
CA ILE A 35 25.45 8.02 27.27
C ILE A 35 24.25 8.67 26.55
N GLY A 36 24.16 10.00 26.62
CA GLY A 36 23.24 10.79 25.77
C GLY A 36 22.18 11.65 26.50
N GLY A 37 22.18 11.67 27.83
CA GLY A 37 21.18 12.42 28.62
C GLY A 37 21.44 13.91 28.83
N ASP A 38 22.08 14.62 27.89
CA ASP A 38 22.11 16.09 27.93
C ASP A 38 21.11 16.65 26.89
N PRO A 39 19.99 17.24 27.34
CA PRO A 39 19.02 17.92 26.46
C PRO A 39 19.64 19.06 25.63
N ALA A 40 20.83 19.57 25.98
CA ALA A 40 21.52 20.59 25.20
C ALA A 40 22.19 20.03 23.92
N THR A 41 22.39 18.72 23.82
CA THR A 41 22.98 18.08 22.63
C THR A 41 22.00 17.86 21.48
N TRP A 42 20.70 17.95 21.75
CA TRP A 42 19.64 17.86 20.76
C TRP A 42 19.07 19.27 20.72
N GLY A 43 19.35 20.02 19.64
CA GLY A 43 18.81 21.37 19.47
C GLY A 43 17.29 21.39 19.68
N PRO A 44 16.68 22.57 19.93
CA PRO A 44 15.25 22.65 20.23
C PRO A 44 14.47 21.80 19.22
N ALA A 45 13.59 20.94 19.71
CA ALA A 45 12.68 20.19 18.87
C ALA A 45 11.86 21.20 18.06
N ILE A 46 12.31 21.45 16.84
CA ILE A 46 11.52 22.10 15.82
C ILE A 46 10.45 21.07 15.45
N GLU A 47 9.28 21.17 16.07
CA GLU A 47 8.06 20.61 15.52
C GLU A 47 7.74 21.40 14.23
N GLU A 48 8.56 21.19 13.20
CA GLU A 48 8.16 21.57 11.86
C GLU A 48 7.02 20.63 11.50
N ASN A 49 5.81 21.19 11.40
CA ASN A 49 4.67 20.54 10.79
C ASN A 49 4.91 20.42 9.28
N VAL A 50 5.92 19.63 8.89
CA VAL A 50 6.27 19.37 7.49
C VAL A 50 5.16 18.49 6.93
N GLN A 51 4.13 19.12 6.39
CA GLN A 51 3.16 18.43 5.56
C GLN A 51 3.89 17.98 4.30
N ILE A 52 4.14 16.68 4.19
CA ILE A 52 4.59 16.09 2.92
C ILE A 52 3.46 16.36 1.91
N PRO A 53 3.74 17.04 0.78
CA PRO A 53 2.71 17.32 -0.21
C PRO A 53 2.12 16.01 -0.75
N ASN A 54 0.79 15.98 -0.93
CA ASN A 54 0.11 14.87 -1.58
C ASN A 54 0.56 14.80 -3.06
N PRO A 55 1.14 13.67 -3.53
CA PRO A 55 1.62 13.56 -4.90
C PRO A 55 0.52 13.35 -5.95
N PHE A 56 -0.72 13.03 -5.54
CA PHE A 56 -1.82 12.77 -6.46
C PHE A 56 -2.39 14.04 -7.10
N ILE A 57 -2.64 13.96 -8.41
CA ILE A 57 -3.26 14.99 -9.22
C ILE A 57 -4.61 14.47 -9.71
N ASP A 58 -5.70 15.19 -9.40
CA ASP A 58 -7.05 14.87 -9.87
C ASP A 58 -7.15 15.07 -11.39
N CYS A 59 -7.84 14.14 -12.06
CA CYS A 59 -7.99 14.09 -13.51
C CYS A 59 -9.46 13.98 -13.90
N ASP A 60 -9.90 14.72 -14.92
CA ASP A 60 -11.27 14.64 -15.45
C ASP A 60 -11.46 13.38 -16.31
N THR A 61 -10.38 12.90 -16.96
CA THR A 61 -10.41 11.76 -17.86
C THR A 61 -9.20 10.84 -17.69
N LEU A 62 -9.32 9.60 -18.16
CA LEU A 62 -8.19 8.66 -18.23
C LEU A 62 -7.06 9.18 -19.13
N GLN A 63 -7.38 10.00 -20.14
CA GLN A 63 -6.38 10.60 -21.02
C GLN A 63 -5.53 11.67 -20.30
N ASP A 64 -6.15 12.44 -19.41
CA ASP A 64 -5.43 13.41 -18.58
C ASP A 64 -4.48 12.69 -17.62
N ALA A 65 -4.98 11.63 -16.98
CA ALA A 65 -4.18 10.76 -16.12
C ALA A 65 -3.01 10.12 -16.89
N ALA A 66 -3.25 9.62 -18.10
CA ALA A 66 -2.20 9.06 -18.95
C ALA A 66 -1.13 10.09 -19.35
N SER A 67 -1.53 11.34 -19.57
CA SER A 67 -0.59 12.42 -19.90
C SER A 67 0.34 12.76 -18.73
N ILE A 68 -0.15 12.59 -17.49
CA ILE A 68 0.62 12.80 -16.25
C ILE A 68 1.49 11.58 -15.94
N ALA A 69 0.90 10.38 -15.94
CA ALA A 69 1.59 9.15 -15.59
C ALA A 69 2.54 8.63 -16.68
N GLY A 70 2.40 9.10 -17.93
CA GLY A 70 3.22 8.67 -19.05
C GLY A 70 2.88 7.29 -19.60
N PHE A 71 1.75 6.71 -19.19
CA PHE A 71 1.21 5.44 -19.69
C PHE A 71 -0.31 5.42 -19.57
N GLU A 72 -0.98 4.57 -20.35
CA GLU A 72 -2.43 4.41 -20.33
C GLU A 72 -2.86 3.30 -19.35
N VAL A 73 -4.11 3.38 -18.89
CA VAL A 73 -4.81 2.28 -18.20
C VAL A 73 -6.15 2.07 -18.87
N ILE A 74 -6.51 0.80 -19.09
CA ILE A 74 -7.85 0.40 -19.49
C ILE A 74 -8.56 -0.13 -18.24
N VAL A 75 -9.75 0.38 -17.98
CA VAL A 75 -10.62 -0.02 -16.87
C VAL A 75 -12.06 -0.17 -17.37
N PRO A 76 -12.92 -0.94 -16.67
CA PRO A 76 -14.33 -1.03 -17.01
C PRO A 76 -14.99 0.34 -17.09
N ALA A 77 -15.75 0.62 -18.14
CA ALA A 77 -16.49 1.88 -18.24
C ALA A 77 -17.55 2.03 -17.13
N SER A 78 -18.03 0.90 -16.59
CA SER A 78 -18.95 0.83 -15.46
C SER A 78 -18.81 -0.50 -14.74
N ILE A 79 -18.97 -0.51 -13.43
CA ILE A 79 -19.08 -1.73 -12.63
C ILE A 79 -20.51 -1.80 -12.10
N ALA A 80 -21.16 -2.97 -12.18
CA ALA A 80 -22.57 -3.08 -11.80
C ALA A 80 -22.80 -2.66 -10.34
N GLY A 81 -23.63 -1.64 -10.14
CA GLY A 81 -23.91 -1.07 -8.81
C GLY A 81 -22.95 0.03 -8.36
N TYR A 82 -21.92 0.36 -9.15
CA TYR A 82 -20.95 1.40 -8.84
C TYR A 82 -20.84 2.42 -9.98
N ASN A 83 -20.60 3.68 -9.63
CA ASN A 83 -20.29 4.74 -10.57
C ASN A 83 -18.82 5.08 -10.48
N GLN A 84 -18.17 5.39 -11.60
CA GLN A 84 -16.83 5.96 -11.57
C GLN A 84 -16.90 7.34 -10.90
N ASP A 85 -16.08 7.55 -9.87
CA ASP A 85 -16.12 8.74 -9.01
C ASP A 85 -14.93 9.67 -9.30
N CYS A 86 -13.71 9.15 -9.13
CA CYS A 86 -12.49 9.95 -9.24
C CYS A 86 -11.39 9.21 -10.02
N ILE A 87 -10.60 9.97 -10.78
CA ILE A 87 -9.37 9.50 -11.43
C ILE A 87 -8.23 10.37 -10.90
N GLN A 88 -7.14 9.73 -10.49
CA GLN A 88 -5.94 10.43 -10.03
C GLN A 88 -4.69 9.85 -10.67
N ALA A 89 -3.67 10.69 -10.82
CA ALA A 89 -2.36 10.28 -11.32
C ALA A 89 -1.22 10.85 -10.47
N ILE A 90 -0.08 10.15 -10.49
CA ILE A 90 1.21 10.63 -10.02
C ILE A 90 2.12 10.75 -11.25
N ASP A 91 2.84 11.88 -11.38
CA ASP A 91 3.74 12.15 -12.52
C ASP A 91 4.70 10.97 -12.74
N LYS A 92 4.61 10.36 -13.93
CA LYS A 92 5.45 9.24 -14.39
C LYS A 92 5.43 7.98 -13.54
N ASP A 93 4.40 7.78 -12.71
CA ASP A 93 4.41 6.71 -11.70
C ASP A 93 3.13 5.88 -11.69
N MET A 94 1.97 6.50 -11.40
CA MET A 94 0.75 5.76 -11.07
C MET A 94 -0.51 6.41 -11.66
N ILE A 95 -1.49 5.58 -12.02
CA ILE A 95 -2.89 5.97 -12.20
C ILE A 95 -3.75 5.16 -11.22
N GLN A 96 -4.73 5.81 -10.59
CA GLN A 96 -5.76 5.14 -9.81
C GLN A 96 -7.17 5.63 -10.17
N VAL A 97 -8.12 4.71 -10.17
CA VAL A 97 -9.52 4.95 -10.54
C VAL A 97 -10.43 4.41 -9.45
N PHE A 98 -11.31 5.28 -8.96
CA PHE A 98 -12.27 4.98 -7.90
C PHE A 98 -13.66 4.76 -8.50
N TYR A 99 -14.32 3.71 -8.03
CA TYR A 99 -15.73 3.47 -8.27
C TYR A 99 -16.45 3.40 -6.93
N VAL A 100 -17.59 4.05 -6.81
CA VAL A 100 -18.33 4.20 -5.55
C VAL A 100 -19.79 3.81 -5.76
N ASP A 101 -20.35 3.04 -4.83
CA ASP A 101 -21.77 2.70 -4.79
C ASP A 101 -22.58 3.70 -3.92
N ASP A 102 -23.91 3.53 -3.87
CA ASP A 102 -24.80 4.40 -3.10
C ASP A 102 -24.57 4.34 -1.57
N ALA A 103 -23.82 3.35 -1.09
CA ALA A 103 -23.47 3.14 0.31
C ALA A 103 -22.02 3.55 0.63
N GLU A 104 -21.35 4.27 -0.28
CA GLU A 104 -19.97 4.73 -0.16
C GLU A 104 -18.93 3.58 -0.12
N ASN A 105 -19.31 2.36 -0.55
CA ASN A 105 -18.33 1.30 -0.74
C ASN A 105 -17.48 1.63 -1.97
N VAL A 106 -16.18 1.36 -1.86
CA VAL A 106 -15.21 1.71 -2.89
C VAL A 106 -14.66 0.45 -3.57
N ILE A 107 -14.58 0.49 -4.89
CA ILE A 107 -13.67 -0.32 -5.68
C ILE A 107 -12.56 0.60 -6.18
N LEU A 108 -11.31 0.20 -5.94
CA LEU A 108 -10.13 0.97 -6.34
C LEU A 108 -9.26 0.13 -7.27
N ILE A 109 -9.06 0.63 -8.48
CA ILE A 109 -8.15 0.05 -9.47
C ILE A 109 -6.90 0.92 -9.51
N ARG A 110 -5.71 0.31 -9.45
CA ARG A 110 -4.42 1.01 -9.62
C ARG A 110 -3.55 0.33 -10.66
N LYS A 111 -2.79 1.13 -11.38
CA LYS A 111 -1.69 0.72 -12.26
C LYS A 111 -0.49 1.62 -12.01
N ALA A 112 0.69 1.04 -11.82
CA ALA A 112 1.93 1.80 -11.66
C ALA A 112 3.12 1.10 -12.30
N VAL A 113 4.21 1.84 -12.49
CA VAL A 113 5.48 1.29 -12.97
C VAL A 113 6.10 0.38 -11.90
N GLY A 114 6.65 -0.76 -12.31
CA GLY A 114 7.38 -1.68 -11.44
C GLY A 114 6.63 -2.98 -11.15
N SER A 115 7.03 -3.65 -10.07
CA SER A 115 6.57 -4.99 -9.71
C SER A 115 6.16 -5.14 -8.24
N GLU A 116 6.17 -4.05 -7.48
CA GLU A 116 5.82 -4.04 -6.06
C GLU A 116 4.31 -4.03 -5.86
N ASP A 117 3.85 -4.43 -4.67
CA ASP A 117 2.44 -4.30 -4.29
C ASP A 117 2.08 -2.83 -4.07
N ILE A 118 1.21 -2.30 -4.93
CA ILE A 118 0.75 -0.90 -4.91
C ILE A 118 -0.66 -0.73 -4.31
N SER A 119 -1.23 -1.78 -3.73
CA SER A 119 -2.60 -1.77 -3.22
C SER A 119 -2.80 -0.79 -2.06
N GLY A 120 -1.75 -0.50 -1.29
CA GLY A 120 -1.84 0.26 -0.05
C GLY A 120 -2.73 -0.41 1.00
N ASP A 121 -3.02 -1.70 0.82
CA ASP A 121 -3.80 -2.51 1.73
C ASP A 121 -2.87 -3.26 2.69
N TYR A 122 -2.91 -2.88 3.96
CA TYR A 122 -2.10 -3.48 5.03
C TYR A 122 -2.89 -4.49 5.88
N ASN A 123 -4.07 -4.91 5.42
CA ASN A 123 -4.89 -5.88 6.15
C ASN A 123 -4.30 -7.30 6.04
N THR A 124 -4.66 -8.14 7.01
CA THR A 124 -4.34 -9.56 7.00
C THR A 124 -5.55 -10.36 6.53
N TYR A 125 -5.32 -11.25 5.57
CA TYR A 125 -6.33 -12.15 5.02
C TYR A 125 -6.05 -13.59 5.45
N THR A 126 -7.12 -14.35 5.68
CA THR A 126 -7.06 -15.77 6.03
C THR A 126 -6.95 -16.67 4.81
N GLN A 127 -7.27 -16.15 3.62
CA GLN A 127 -7.21 -16.84 2.34
C GLN A 127 -6.37 -16.03 1.36
N GLU A 128 -5.45 -16.71 0.69
CA GLU A 128 -4.61 -16.18 -0.38
C GLU A 128 -4.41 -17.30 -1.40
N ASP A 129 -4.64 -17.01 -2.68
CA ASP A 129 -4.46 -17.97 -3.78
C ASP A 129 -3.97 -17.24 -5.04
N THR A 130 -3.25 -17.95 -5.90
CA THR A 130 -2.81 -17.44 -7.21
C THR A 130 -3.63 -18.10 -8.31
N THR A 131 -4.32 -17.29 -9.10
CA THR A 131 -5.21 -17.73 -10.18
C THR A 131 -4.78 -17.09 -11.50
N THR A 132 -4.82 -17.88 -12.59
CA THR A 132 -4.63 -17.36 -13.94
C THR A 132 -5.91 -16.67 -14.46
N VAL A 133 -5.80 -15.40 -14.84
CA VAL A 133 -6.87 -14.63 -15.52
C VAL A 133 -6.32 -14.18 -16.88
N GLY A 134 -6.79 -14.80 -17.96
CA GLY A 134 -6.17 -14.62 -19.28
C GLY A 134 -4.73 -15.15 -19.27
N ASP A 135 -3.77 -14.28 -19.59
CA ASP A 135 -2.32 -14.58 -19.54
C ASP A 135 -1.65 -14.07 -18.25
N MET A 136 -2.42 -13.53 -17.30
CA MET A 136 -1.92 -12.92 -16.07
C MET A 136 -1.99 -13.91 -14.90
N GLU A 137 -0.92 -14.01 -14.11
CA GLU A 137 -0.95 -14.67 -12.80
C GLU A 137 -1.34 -13.65 -11.73
N VAL A 138 -2.50 -13.85 -11.11
CA VAL A 138 -3.11 -12.91 -10.17
C VAL A 138 -3.12 -13.51 -8.77
N MET A 139 -2.52 -12.80 -7.82
CA MET A 139 -2.66 -13.11 -6.40
C MET A 139 -3.96 -12.49 -5.87
N MET A 140 -4.87 -13.32 -5.36
CA MET A 140 -6.13 -12.89 -4.76
C MET A 140 -6.13 -13.16 -3.25
N LYS A 141 -6.51 -12.18 -2.45
CA LYS A 141 -6.54 -12.24 -0.99
C LYS A 141 -7.95 -11.97 -0.46
N GLY A 142 -8.34 -12.72 0.56
CA GLY A 142 -9.73 -12.76 1.00
C GLY A 142 -10.01 -13.40 2.35
N ASN A 143 -11.28 -13.35 2.75
CA ASN A 143 -11.82 -13.95 3.97
C ASN A 143 -13.21 -14.52 3.68
N ASP A 144 -13.59 -15.60 4.36
CA ASP A 144 -14.93 -16.21 4.28
C ASP A 144 -15.45 -16.48 2.85
N GLY A 145 -14.54 -16.77 1.90
CA GLY A 145 -14.88 -17.08 0.51
C GLY A 145 -15.09 -15.85 -0.38
N LEU A 146 -14.86 -14.65 0.14
CA LEU A 146 -14.86 -13.39 -0.60
C LEU A 146 -13.43 -12.89 -0.80
N ILE A 147 -13.18 -12.32 -1.98
CA ILE A 147 -11.93 -11.67 -2.36
C ILE A 147 -12.09 -10.16 -2.17
N TYR A 148 -11.13 -9.56 -1.46
CA TYR A 148 -11.09 -8.12 -1.18
C TYR A 148 -9.96 -7.41 -1.92
N LEU A 149 -8.90 -8.15 -2.25
CA LEU A 149 -7.73 -7.61 -2.91
C LEU A 149 -7.23 -8.58 -3.98
N ALA A 150 -6.90 -8.04 -5.14
CA ALA A 150 -6.13 -8.73 -6.15
C ALA A 150 -4.90 -7.89 -6.53
N VAL A 151 -3.75 -8.54 -6.73
CA VAL A 151 -2.49 -7.91 -7.13
C VAL A 151 -1.83 -8.77 -8.21
N TRP A 152 -1.33 -8.14 -9.26
CA TRP A 152 -0.61 -8.83 -10.34
C TRP A 152 0.36 -7.90 -11.05
N THR A 153 1.20 -8.49 -11.91
CA THR A 153 2.09 -7.75 -12.80
C THR A 153 1.79 -8.11 -14.25
N ASN A 154 2.02 -7.16 -15.15
CA ASN A 154 1.96 -7.39 -16.59
C ASN A 154 2.95 -6.46 -17.29
N GLY A 155 4.02 -7.03 -17.86
CA GLY A 155 5.14 -6.27 -18.42
C GLY A 155 5.89 -5.51 -17.32
N ASP A 156 6.14 -4.22 -17.56
CA ASP A 156 6.85 -3.33 -16.64
C ASP A 156 5.91 -2.66 -15.61
N TYR A 157 4.68 -3.16 -15.47
CA TYR A 157 3.65 -2.57 -14.63
C TYR A 157 3.12 -3.54 -13.59
N THR A 158 2.74 -2.97 -12.45
CA THR A 158 2.05 -3.62 -11.34
C THR A 158 0.64 -3.04 -11.21
N TYR A 159 -0.29 -3.88 -10.80
CA TYR A 159 -1.71 -3.59 -10.75
C TYR A 159 -2.28 -4.04 -9.41
N SER A 160 -3.32 -3.34 -8.96
CA SER A 160 -4.13 -3.82 -7.84
C SER A 160 -5.60 -3.47 -8.03
N VAL A 161 -6.47 -4.33 -7.49
CA VAL A 161 -7.91 -4.10 -7.38
C VAL A 161 -8.31 -4.36 -5.92
N SER A 162 -8.76 -3.32 -5.22
CA SER A 162 -9.32 -3.44 -3.87
C SER A 162 -10.84 -3.25 -3.93
N VAL A 163 -11.59 -4.08 -3.20
CA VAL A 163 -13.06 -4.05 -3.16
C VAL A 163 -13.53 -4.06 -1.70
N HIS A 164 -14.12 -2.95 -1.25
CA HIS A 164 -14.46 -2.72 0.16
C HIS A 164 -15.30 -3.84 0.78
N SER A 165 -16.38 -4.25 0.10
CA SER A 165 -17.33 -5.25 0.63
C SER A 165 -16.92 -6.70 0.35
N GLY A 166 -15.85 -6.91 -0.42
CA GLY A 166 -15.47 -8.21 -0.96
C GLY A 166 -16.43 -8.71 -2.04
N ILE A 167 -15.91 -9.49 -2.98
CA ILE A 167 -16.69 -10.09 -4.07
C ILE A 167 -16.32 -11.55 -4.26
N THR A 168 -17.10 -12.29 -5.04
CA THR A 168 -16.74 -13.67 -5.35
C THR A 168 -15.47 -13.73 -6.19
N HIS A 169 -14.75 -14.84 -6.11
CA HIS A 169 -13.56 -15.08 -6.92
C HIS A 169 -13.82 -14.92 -8.43
N THR A 170 -14.95 -15.45 -8.93
CA THR A 170 -15.37 -15.27 -10.33
C THR A 170 -15.61 -13.81 -10.69
N SER A 171 -16.33 -13.06 -9.85
CA SER A 171 -16.56 -11.63 -10.10
C SER A 171 -15.26 -10.81 -10.10
N MET A 172 -14.29 -11.18 -9.26
CA MET A 172 -12.96 -10.56 -9.28
C MET A 172 -12.20 -10.90 -10.57
N ALA A 173 -12.24 -12.15 -11.02
CA ALA A 173 -11.62 -12.57 -12.28
C ALA A 173 -12.23 -11.86 -13.49
N ASP A 174 -13.57 -11.74 -13.54
CA ASP A 174 -14.28 -11.02 -14.60
C ASP A 174 -13.86 -9.54 -14.63
N LEU A 175 -13.78 -8.89 -13.47
CA LEU A 175 -13.34 -7.51 -13.35
C LEU A 175 -11.89 -7.31 -13.85
N ILE A 176 -10.98 -8.22 -13.48
CA ILE A 176 -9.57 -8.15 -13.88
C ILE A 176 -9.40 -8.37 -15.38
N ALA A 177 -10.24 -9.19 -16.00
CA ALA A 177 -10.19 -9.44 -17.44
C ALA A 177 -10.49 -8.17 -18.28
N GLU A 178 -11.10 -7.15 -17.69
CA GLU A 178 -11.38 -5.86 -18.33
C GLU A 178 -10.26 -4.82 -18.16
N ILE A 179 -9.17 -5.15 -17.45
CA ILE A 179 -8.08 -4.22 -17.10
C ILE A 179 -6.82 -4.49 -17.93
N GLN A 180 -6.18 -3.42 -18.46
CA GLN A 180 -4.91 -3.47 -19.21
C GLN A 180 -3.98 -2.29 -18.94
#